data_AF-A0A2V8BSK1-F1
#
_entry.id   AF-A0A2V8BSK1-F1
#
_cell.length_a   1.000
_cell.length_b   1.000
_cell.length_c   1.000
_cell.angle_alpha   90.00
_cell.angle_beta   90.00
_cell.angle_gamma   90.00
#
_symmetry.space_group_name_H-M   'P 1'
#
loop_
_entity.id
_entity.type
_entity.pdbx_description
1 polymer ?
#
loop_
_entity_poly.entity_id
_entity_poly.type
_entity_poly.pdbx_seq_one_letter_code
_entity_poly.pdbx_strand_id
1 'polypeptide(L)'
;LLSVQTAVNPFEAPGTPPPTPASVLMRYPGGDDHVLSGLMRGANEIRNRPAIIDEPSGKGRVVLFAGNPCYRWQNFGEFNMLFNVVLNYNDLAAGAGGKPATASR
;
A
#
# COMPACT_ATOMS: atom_id res chain seq x y z
N LEU A 1 7.52 -16.49 -26.84
CA LEU A 1 6.09 -16.81 -26.60
C LEU A 1 5.85 -16.66 -25.10
N LEU A 2 5.80 -15.46 -24.52
CA LEU A 2 4.63 -14.58 -24.50
C LEU A 2 5.12 -13.13 -24.26
N SER A 3 5.25 -12.34 -25.32
CA SER A 3 5.62 -10.92 -25.24
C SER A 3 4.34 -10.09 -25.24
N VAL A 4 3.74 -9.89 -24.07
CA VAL A 4 2.80 -8.76 -23.89
C VAL A 4 3.68 -7.54 -23.66
N GLN A 5 4.24 -7.04 -24.77
CA GLN A 5 4.90 -5.74 -24.81
C GLN A 5 3.79 -4.70 -24.91
N THR A 6 3.16 -4.37 -23.78
CA THR A 6 2.44 -3.10 -23.68
C THR A 6 3.46 -2.02 -24.04
N ALA A 7 3.15 -1.16 -25.02
CA ALA A 7 4.03 -0.06 -25.48
C ALA A 7 4.24 1.05 -24.42
N VAL A 8 4.05 0.69 -23.16
CA VAL A 8 4.05 1.51 -21.97
C VAL A 8 4.93 0.77 -20.98
N ASN A 9 5.99 1.42 -20.51
CA ASN A 9 6.82 0.85 -19.46
C ASN A 9 5.91 0.54 -18.25
N PRO A 10 5.77 -0.74 -17.83
CA PRO A 10 4.89 -1.09 -16.70
C PRO A 10 5.42 -0.54 -15.37
N PHE A 11 6.61 0.06 -15.38
CA PHE A 11 7.27 0.75 -14.27
C PHE A 11 7.00 2.25 -14.27
N GLU A 12 6.55 2.83 -15.38
CA GLU A 12 6.26 4.26 -15.48
C GLU A 12 4.94 4.59 -14.79
N ALA A 13 5.01 5.46 -13.79
CA ALA A 13 3.86 5.80 -12.98
C ALA A 13 2.89 6.71 -13.77
N PRO A 14 1.56 6.46 -13.71
CA PRO A 14 0.60 7.36 -14.31
C PRO A 14 0.65 8.74 -13.64
N GLY A 15 0.56 9.81 -14.45
CA GLY A 15 0.64 11.20 -13.99
C GLY A 15 -0.46 11.57 -12.98
N THR A 16 -1.62 10.93 -13.08
CA THR A 16 -2.70 11.00 -12.09
C THR A 16 -2.76 9.70 -11.28
N PRO A 17 -3.03 9.75 -9.96
CA PRO A 17 -3.25 8.54 -9.19
C PRO A 17 -4.38 7.70 -9.81
N PRO A 18 -4.17 6.39 -10.04
CA PRO A 18 -5.24 5.53 -10.52
C PRO A 18 -6.33 5.43 -9.43
N PRO A 19 -7.59 5.12 -9.80
CA PRO A 19 -8.64 4.83 -8.82
C PRO A 19 -8.12 3.83 -7.78
N THR A 20 -8.32 4.12 -6.49
CA THR A 20 -7.83 3.28 -5.41
C THR A 20 -8.71 2.03 -5.31
N PRO A 21 -8.19 0.82 -5.62
CA PRO A 21 -8.91 -0.42 -5.34
C PRO A 21 -9.20 -0.52 -3.85
N ALA A 22 -10.30 -1.18 -3.49
CA ALA A 22 -10.69 -1.34 -2.09
C ALA A 22 -9.63 -2.04 -1.22
N SER A 23 -8.71 -2.79 -1.82
CA SER A 23 -7.60 -3.46 -1.14
C SER A 23 -6.39 -2.56 -0.88
N VAL A 24 -6.26 -1.40 -1.53
CA VAL A 24 -5.09 -0.53 -1.34
C VAL A 24 -5.33 0.41 -0.16
N LEU A 25 -4.57 0.18 0.91
CA LEU A 25 -4.63 0.99 2.14
C LEU A 25 -3.77 2.26 2.04
N MET A 26 -2.65 2.20 1.32
CA MET A 26 -1.71 3.31 1.18
C MET A 26 -1.00 3.26 -0.17
N ARG A 27 -0.66 4.42 -0.73
CA ARG A 27 0.20 4.57 -1.91
C ARG A 27 1.37 5.49 -1.63
N TYR A 28 2.46 5.29 -2.36
CA TYR A 28 3.54 6.26 -2.41
C TYR A 28 3.12 7.45 -3.29
N PRO A 29 3.22 8.70 -2.80
CA PRO A 29 3.00 9.87 -3.64
C PRO A 29 4.09 9.98 -4.74
N GLY A 30 5.32 9.53 -4.44
CA GLY A 30 6.48 9.59 -5.31
C GLY A 30 6.93 11.02 -5.61
N GLY A 31 8.00 11.18 -6.39
CA GLY A 31 8.59 12.50 -6.69
C GLY A 31 9.44 13.08 -5.56
N ASP A 32 10.29 14.04 -5.91
CA ASP A 32 11.37 14.53 -5.05
C ASP A 32 10.85 15.33 -3.85
N ASP A 33 9.72 16.03 -3.98
CA ASP A 33 9.07 16.78 -2.89
C ASP A 33 8.61 15.88 -1.73
N HIS A 34 8.46 14.57 -2.00
CA HIS A 34 8.01 13.58 -1.03
C HIS A 34 9.16 12.73 -0.48
N VAL A 35 10.39 13.12 -0.78
CA VAL A 35 11.62 12.49 -0.27
C VAL A 35 12.10 13.24 0.96
N LEU A 36 11.99 12.62 2.14
CA LEU A 36 12.49 13.20 3.39
C LEU A 36 14.00 13.01 3.60
N SER A 37 14.62 12.06 2.89
CA SER A 37 16.04 11.73 3.04
C SER A 37 16.81 11.92 1.74
N GLY A 38 18.00 12.51 1.77
CA GLY A 38 18.84 12.68 0.58
C GLY A 38 19.40 11.39 -0.04
N LEU A 39 18.98 10.21 0.45
CA LEU A 39 19.46 8.90 0.01
C LEU A 39 18.49 8.17 -0.94
N MET A 40 17.24 8.65 -1.07
CA MET A 40 16.28 8.02 -1.98
C MET A 40 16.67 8.28 -3.44
N ARG A 41 16.73 7.22 -4.24
CA ARG A 41 16.90 7.28 -5.70
C ARG A 41 15.65 6.72 -6.36
N GLY A 42 15.27 7.30 -7.49
CA GLY A 42 14.11 6.80 -8.25
C GLY A 42 12.76 7.05 -7.56
N ALA A 43 12.59 8.17 -6.84
CA ALA A 43 11.32 8.49 -6.17
C ALA A 43 10.11 8.51 -7.13
N ASN A 44 10.35 8.79 -8.41
CA ASN A 44 9.32 8.74 -9.45
C ASN A 44 8.92 7.30 -9.85
N GLU A 45 9.79 6.31 -9.67
CA GLU A 45 9.51 4.92 -10.06
C GLU A 45 8.43 4.28 -9.16
N ILE A 46 8.38 4.71 -7.90
CA ILE A 46 7.39 4.24 -6.92
C ILE A 46 6.12 5.11 -6.90
N ARG A 47 6.04 6.18 -7.70
CA ARG A 47 4.88 7.08 -7.72
C ARG A 47 3.58 6.31 -7.97
N ASN A 48 2.57 6.61 -7.17
CA ASN A 48 1.24 5.99 -7.22
C ASN A 48 1.22 4.47 -7.02
N ARG A 49 2.35 3.84 -6.67
CA ARG A 49 2.41 2.40 -6.35
C ARG A 49 1.80 2.14 -4.97
N PRO A 50 1.08 1.02 -4.80
CA PRO A 50 0.58 0.63 -3.49
C PRO A 50 1.76 0.35 -2.54
N ALA A 51 1.72 0.99 -1.37
CA ALA A 51 2.67 0.79 -0.30
C ALA A 51 2.18 -0.28 0.70
N ILE A 52 0.87 -0.32 0.95
CA ILE A 52 0.21 -1.30 1.82
C ILE A 52 -1.07 -1.77 1.14
N ILE A 53 -1.27 -3.09 1.09
CA ILE A 53 -2.51 -3.71 0.60
C ILE A 53 -3.08 -4.69 1.61
N ASP A 54 -4.41 -4.77 1.69
CA ASP A 54 -5.18 -5.78 2.42
C ASP A 54 -6.00 -6.57 1.41
N GLU A 55 -5.65 -7.85 1.24
CA GLU A 55 -6.32 -8.76 0.32
C GLU A 55 -6.88 -9.98 1.06
N PRO A 56 -8.17 -10.34 0.87
CA PRO A 56 -8.70 -11.58 1.40
C PRO A 56 -8.02 -12.79 0.77
N SER A 57 -7.70 -13.80 1.58
CA SER A 57 -7.07 -15.05 1.12
C SER A 57 -7.65 -16.25 1.87
N GLY A 58 -8.42 -17.07 1.17
CA GLY A 58 -9.09 -18.24 1.74
C GLY A 58 -10.02 -17.85 2.90
N LYS A 59 -9.72 -18.37 4.10
CA LYS A 59 -10.48 -18.09 5.34
C LYS A 59 -9.96 -16.89 6.12
N GLY A 60 -8.95 -16.20 5.61
CA GLY A 60 -8.30 -15.07 6.28
C GLY A 60 -7.98 -13.94 5.31
N ARG A 61 -6.94 -13.19 5.62
CA ARG A 61 -6.45 -12.07 4.83
C ARG A 61 -4.94 -11.98 4.88
N VAL A 62 -4.37 -11.32 3.89
CA VAL A 62 -2.95 -11.01 3.82
C VAL A 62 -2.81 -9.51 3.72
N VAL A 63 -2.09 -8.92 4.68
CA VAL A 63 -1.67 -7.52 4.61
C VAL A 63 -0.23 -7.49 4.15
N LEU A 64 0.03 -6.90 2.99
CA LEU A 64 1.37 -6.80 2.42
C LEU A 64 1.90 -5.39 2.57
N PHE A 65 3.14 -5.28 3.02
CA PHE A 65 3.91 -4.03 3.10
C PHE A 65 4.98 -4.05 2.01
N ALA A 66 5.09 -2.98 1.22
CA ALA A 66 6.18 -2.81 0.27
C ALA A 66 7.51 -2.48 0.99
N GLY A 67 7.42 -1.78 2.13
CA GLY A 67 8.53 -1.61 3.07
C GLY A 67 8.74 -2.82 3.98
N ASN A 68 9.84 -2.85 4.72
CA ASN A 68 10.07 -3.88 5.74
C ASN A 68 9.68 -3.31 7.12
N PRO A 69 8.47 -3.64 7.63
CA PRO A 69 7.97 -3.05 8.86
C PRO A 69 8.76 -3.46 10.10
N CYS A 70 9.58 -4.52 10.01
CA CYS A 70 10.41 -5.06 11.09
C CYS A 70 11.91 -4.97 10.76
N TYR A 71 12.36 -3.89 10.13
CA TYR A 71 13.80 -3.68 9.92
C TYR A 71 14.48 -3.12 11.16
N ARG A 72 15.75 -3.51 11.41
CA ARG A 72 16.48 -3.32 12.69
C ARG A 72 16.62 -1.87 13.20
N TRP A 73 16.20 -0.87 12.40
CA TRP A 73 16.30 0.55 12.71
C TRP A 73 15.09 1.42 12.27
N GLN A 74 14.02 0.80 11.74
CA GLN A 74 12.83 1.49 11.19
C GLN A 74 11.68 1.59 12.21
N ASN A 75 12.00 1.84 13.48
CA ASN A 75 11.05 1.70 14.59
C ASN A 75 9.95 2.78 14.65
N PHE A 76 10.14 3.93 13.99
CA PHE A 76 9.24 5.08 14.19
C PHE A 76 8.07 5.15 13.19
N GLY A 77 8.28 4.72 11.94
CA GLY A 77 7.27 4.91 10.88
C GLY A 77 6.34 3.71 10.70
N GLU A 78 6.89 2.51 10.58
CA GLU A 78 6.16 1.35 10.04
C GLU A 78 5.71 0.35 11.13
N PHE A 79 6.40 0.28 12.27
CA PHE A 79 6.05 -0.63 13.38
C PHE A 79 4.64 -0.39 13.93
N ASN A 80 4.24 0.87 14.07
CA ASN A 80 2.89 1.22 14.52
C ASN A 80 1.83 0.71 13.54
N MET A 81 2.10 0.74 12.23
CA MET A 81 1.16 0.23 11.23
C MET A 81 1.04 -1.30 11.32
N LEU A 82 2.16 -2.01 11.48
CA LEU A 82 2.14 -3.46 11.68
C LEU A 82 1.37 -3.87 12.93
N PHE A 83 1.65 -3.25 14.09
CA PHE A 83 0.94 -3.58 15.31
C PHE A 83 -0.52 -3.17 15.26
N ASN A 84 -0.86 -2.07 14.59
CA ASN A 84 -2.25 -1.70 14.37
C ASN A 84 -3.01 -2.80 13.59
N VAL A 85 -2.38 -3.39 12.58
CA VAL A 85 -2.94 -4.52 11.82
C VAL A 85 -3.12 -5.76 12.68
N VAL A 86 -2.11 -6.12 13.49
CA VAL A 86 -2.16 -7.33 14.32
C VAL A 86 -3.16 -7.20 15.47
N LEU A 87 -3.15 -6.08 16.18
CA LEU A 87 -3.99 -5.87 17.35
C LEU A 87 -5.46 -5.63 16.98
N ASN A 88 -5.72 -5.04 15.81
CA ASN A 88 -7.07 -4.74 15.33
C ASN A 88 -7.44 -5.57 14.09
N TYR A 89 -6.95 -6.81 13.99
CA TYR A 89 -7.14 -7.67 12.81
C TYR A 89 -8.62 -7.90 12.44
N ASN A 90 -9.51 -7.77 13.42
CA ASN A 90 -10.96 -7.93 13.31
C ASN A 90 -11.70 -6.65 12.88
N ASP A 91 -11.02 -5.50 12.79
CA ASP A 91 -11.60 -4.19 12.47
C ASP A 91 -10.96 -3.54 11.22
N LEU A 92 -10.32 -4.34 10.36
CA LEU A 92 -9.76 -3.86 9.10
C LEU A 92 -10.87 -3.75 8.04
N ALA A 93 -11.20 -2.50 7.70
CA ALA A 93 -12.31 -2.12 6.82
C ALA A 93 -12.10 -2.43 5.32
N ALA A 94 -10.93 -2.90 4.89
CA ALA A 94 -10.61 -3.08 3.48
C ALA A 94 -10.85 -4.54 3.02
N GLY A 95 -11.67 -4.72 1.99
CA GLY A 95 -11.86 -6.01 1.30
C GLY A 95 -13.04 -6.89 1.74
N ALA A 96 -13.78 -6.53 2.79
CA ALA A 96 -15.00 -7.24 3.16
C ALA A 96 -16.22 -6.60 2.50
N GLY A 97 -16.96 -7.36 1.69
CA GLY A 97 -18.34 -7.05 1.35
C GLY A 97 -19.28 -7.12 2.57
N GLY A 98 -19.09 -6.26 3.57
CA GLY A 98 -19.91 -6.16 4.79
C GLY A 98 -19.05 -5.74 5.99
N LYS A 99 -19.42 -4.77 6.82
CA LYS A 99 -20.72 -4.23 7.22
C LYS A 99 -20.92 -2.76 6.80
N PRO A 100 -22.16 -2.30 6.55
CA PRO A 100 -22.45 -0.88 6.62
C PRO A 100 -22.12 -0.41 8.03
N ALA A 101 -21.31 0.62 8.16
CA ALA A 101 -21.14 1.33 9.41
C ALA A 101 -22.52 1.85 9.81
N THR A 102 -23.14 1.24 10.83
CA THR A 102 -24.31 1.81 11.48
C THR A 102 -23.86 3.10 12.13
N ALA A 103 -24.09 4.22 11.43
CA ALA A 103 -24.02 5.54 12.02
C ALA A 103 -25.00 5.58 13.19
N SER A 104 -24.45 5.59 14.40
CA SER A 104 -25.20 5.72 15.63
C SER A 104 -24.98 7.14 16.14
N ARG A 105 -25.99 7.98 15.88
CA ARG A 105 -26.39 9.26 16.48
C ARG A 105 -25.32 10.24 16.98
#